data_AF-A0A1F7AB62-F1
#
_entry.id   AF-A0A1F7AB62-F1
#
_cell.length_a   1.000
_cell.length_b   1.000
_cell.length_c   1.000
_cell.angle_alpha   90.00
_cell.angle_beta   90.00
_cell.angle_gamma   90.00
#
_symmetry.space_group_name_H-M   'P 1'
#
loop_
_entity.id
_entity.type
_entity.pdbx_description
1 polymer ?
#
loop_
_entity_poly.entity_id
_entity_poly.type
_entity_poly.pdbx_seq_one_letter_code
_entity_poly.pdbx_strand_id
1 'polypeptide(L)'
;MNEMQKSIKNRAVLGFSNALVFILIVVLAVNVVTMGLFTFIVDGKLDEALDLARPQEGALTLISPVGCDKCKTLDVVKSNFASKNVEISEDIQMSYADEDAKELIKKYAIKKLPVLIFESDEKIKTSFSESVKKLGGVVVDEDALVMEQAVPPYFDLDSGKMFGEVTVTFIVDDGCKNCYDVLSVQKPILSKFGIYVAKESLVDVSDDTGNELVEKYNVTSVPTMILSADAKYYEQFVSAWGSVGSIESDGSFVLRKLDAMGLAYKDLKSGKVVEPIQESAK
;
A
#
# COMPACT_ATOMS: atom_id res chain seq x y z
N MET A 1 -83.29 57.32 0.04
CA MET A 1 -81.88 57.20 -0.40
C MET A 1 -81.54 55.72 -0.34
N ASN A 2 -81.52 55.13 -1.54
CA ASN A 2 -82.36 53.99 -1.88
C ASN A 2 -81.57 52.69 -2.08
N GLU A 3 -82.31 51.57 -2.02
CA GLU A 3 -81.87 50.16 -2.15
C GLU A 3 -80.85 49.87 -3.27
N MET A 4 -80.76 50.74 -4.27
CA MET A 4 -79.78 50.70 -5.35
C MET A 4 -78.31 50.80 -4.84
N GLN A 5 -78.03 51.58 -3.78
CA GLN A 5 -76.68 51.64 -3.21
C GLN A 5 -76.30 50.39 -2.40
N LYS A 6 -77.29 49.68 -1.84
CA LYS A 6 -77.07 48.42 -1.08
C LYS A 6 -76.71 47.26 -2.02
N SER A 7 -77.31 47.24 -3.22
CA SER A 7 -77.03 46.26 -4.27
C SER A 7 -75.60 46.40 -4.86
N ILE A 8 -75.14 47.64 -5.10
CA ILE A 8 -73.78 47.90 -5.60
C ILE A 8 -72.72 47.54 -4.55
N LYS A 9 -72.96 47.87 -3.28
CA LYS A 9 -72.04 47.53 -2.18
C LYS A 9 -71.94 46.02 -1.97
N ASN A 10 -73.05 45.29 -2.07
CA ASN A 10 -73.04 43.82 -1.95
C ASN A 10 -72.36 43.12 -3.14
N ARG A 11 -72.51 43.61 -4.38
CA ARG A 11 -71.77 43.05 -5.53
C ARG A 11 -70.26 43.31 -5.46
N ALA A 12 -69.86 44.51 -5.00
CA ALA A 12 -68.45 44.84 -4.80
C ALA A 12 -67.81 43.98 -3.69
N VAL A 13 -68.53 43.75 -2.59
CA VAL A 13 -68.06 42.88 -1.48
C VAL A 13 -68.02 41.41 -1.92
N LEU A 14 -68.99 40.93 -2.70
CA LEU A 14 -69.00 39.55 -3.22
C LEU A 14 -67.86 39.31 -4.22
N GLY A 15 -67.59 40.28 -5.10
CA GLY A 15 -66.47 40.21 -6.05
C GLY A 15 -65.11 40.21 -5.36
N PHE A 16 -64.95 41.03 -4.33
CA PHE A 16 -63.72 41.08 -3.53
C PHE A 16 -63.51 39.78 -2.72
N SER A 17 -64.58 39.21 -2.16
CA SER A 17 -64.51 37.92 -1.44
C SER A 17 -64.13 36.76 -2.37
N ASN A 18 -64.70 36.69 -3.57
CA ASN A 18 -64.34 35.65 -4.55
C ASN A 18 -62.88 35.78 -5.04
N ALA A 19 -62.38 37.01 -5.20
CA ALA A 19 -60.98 37.25 -5.57
C ALA A 19 -60.01 36.78 -4.46
N LEU A 20 -60.32 37.05 -3.18
CA LEU A 20 -59.52 36.57 -2.06
C LEU A 20 -59.52 35.04 -1.95
N VAL A 21 -60.67 34.39 -2.14
CA VAL A 21 -60.77 32.92 -2.15
C VAL A 21 -59.93 32.33 -3.29
N PHE A 22 -60.00 32.92 -4.49
CA PHE A 22 -59.19 32.47 -5.62
C PHE A 22 -57.68 32.62 -5.35
N ILE A 23 -57.24 33.77 -4.83
CA ILE A 23 -55.84 33.99 -4.46
C ILE A 23 -55.38 32.96 -3.43
N LEU A 24 -56.20 32.67 -2.41
CA LEU A 24 -55.88 31.67 -1.39
C LEU A 24 -55.73 30.27 -2.01
N ILE A 25 -56.61 29.88 -2.93
CA ILE A 25 -56.53 28.60 -3.65
C ILE A 25 -55.23 28.52 -4.47
N VAL A 26 -54.85 29.59 -5.16
CA VAL A 26 -53.60 29.63 -5.94
C VAL A 26 -52.38 29.52 -5.04
N VAL A 27 -52.33 30.26 -3.93
CA VAL A 27 -51.22 30.17 -2.96
C VAL A 27 -51.12 28.75 -2.39
N LEU A 28 -52.26 28.13 -2.07
CA LEU A 28 -52.29 26.76 -1.55
C LEU A 28 -51.82 25.75 -2.60
N ALA A 29 -52.25 25.89 -3.86
CA ALA A 29 -51.79 25.06 -4.97
C ALA A 29 -50.28 25.22 -5.22
N VAL A 30 -49.77 26.45 -5.19
CA VAL A 30 -48.33 26.71 -5.32
C VAL A 30 -47.55 26.06 -4.18
N ASN A 31 -48.00 26.19 -2.93
CA ASN A 31 -47.33 25.56 -1.79
C ASN A 31 -47.34 24.03 -1.86
N VAL A 32 -48.43 23.42 -2.32
CA VAL A 32 -48.50 21.96 -2.53
C VAL A 32 -47.51 21.53 -3.62
N VAL A 33 -47.43 22.26 -4.73
CA VAL A 33 -46.50 21.96 -5.83
C VAL A 33 -45.05 22.14 -5.38
N THR A 34 -44.71 23.24 -4.70
CA THR A 34 -43.34 23.48 -4.23
C THR A 34 -42.92 22.47 -3.18
N MET A 35 -43.82 22.07 -2.28
CA MET A 35 -43.56 21.01 -1.30
C MET A 35 -43.35 19.65 -1.99
N GLY A 36 -44.18 19.29 -2.98
CA GLY A 36 -44.01 18.05 -3.75
C GLY A 36 -42.70 18.01 -4.53
N LEU A 37 -42.30 19.12 -5.17
CA LEU A 37 -41.02 19.23 -5.87
C LEU A 37 -39.84 19.17 -4.89
N PHE A 38 -39.95 19.81 -3.72
CA PHE A 38 -38.92 19.75 -2.70
C PHE A 38 -38.73 18.33 -2.17
N THR A 39 -39.81 17.62 -1.83
CA THR A 39 -39.75 16.21 -1.40
C THR A 39 -39.10 15.34 -2.47
N PHE A 40 -39.50 15.45 -3.74
CA PHE A 40 -38.89 14.66 -4.82
C PHE A 40 -37.37 14.93 -4.98
N ILE A 41 -36.95 16.19 -4.89
CA ILE A 41 -35.53 16.56 -5.00
C ILE A 41 -34.74 16.11 -3.77
N VAL A 42 -35.32 16.24 -2.58
CA VAL A 42 -34.67 15.85 -1.32
C VAL A 42 -34.56 14.34 -1.22
N ASP A 43 -35.61 13.59 -1.55
CA ASP A 43 -35.60 12.12 -1.50
C ASP A 43 -34.55 11.56 -2.46
N GLY A 44 -34.48 12.07 -3.69
CA GLY A 44 -33.44 11.66 -4.65
C GLY A 44 -32.02 11.96 -4.18
N LYS A 45 -31.79 13.12 -3.55
CA LYS A 45 -30.49 13.46 -2.97
C LYS A 45 -30.19 12.72 -1.67
N LEU A 46 -31.23 12.34 -0.93
CA LEU A 46 -31.11 11.59 0.31
C LEU A 46 -30.72 10.15 0.02
N ASP A 47 -31.33 9.53 -1.00
CA ASP A 47 -30.97 8.18 -1.44
C ASP A 47 -29.53 8.15 -1.96
N GLU A 48 -29.12 9.15 -2.76
CA GLU A 48 -27.72 9.29 -3.19
C GLU A 48 -26.77 9.48 -1.99
N ALA A 49 -27.14 10.32 -1.02
CA ALA A 49 -26.34 10.53 0.18
C ALA A 49 -26.28 9.28 1.09
N LEU A 50 -27.37 8.53 1.18
CA LEU A 50 -27.44 7.28 1.93
C LEU A 50 -26.60 6.22 1.24
N ASP A 51 -26.66 6.11 -0.08
CA ASP A 51 -25.83 5.18 -0.84
C ASP A 51 -24.34 5.50 -0.70
N LEU A 52 -23.96 6.77 -0.73
CA LEU A 52 -22.58 7.21 -0.45
C LEU A 52 -22.13 6.93 0.99
N ALA A 53 -23.06 6.94 1.95
CA ALA A 53 -22.78 6.67 3.35
C ALA A 53 -22.72 5.18 3.69
N ARG A 54 -23.45 4.33 2.95
CA ARG A 54 -23.41 2.87 3.16
C ARG A 54 -22.00 2.34 2.90
N PRO A 55 -21.47 1.45 3.76
CA PRO A 55 -20.19 0.84 3.49
C PRO A 55 -20.25 0.01 2.20
N GLN A 56 -19.12 -0.10 1.50
CA GLN A 56 -18.99 -1.08 0.42
C GLN A 56 -18.91 -2.47 1.06
N GLU A 57 -19.86 -3.34 0.76
CA GLU A 57 -19.81 -4.74 1.21
C GLU A 57 -19.12 -5.63 0.17
N GLY A 58 -18.32 -6.60 0.58
CA GLY A 58 -17.73 -7.56 -0.35
C GLY A 58 -16.83 -8.61 0.30
N ALA A 59 -16.51 -9.64 -0.48
CA ALA A 59 -15.61 -10.71 -0.10
C ALA A 59 -14.16 -10.33 -0.40
N LEU A 60 -13.27 -10.70 0.52
CA LEU A 60 -11.84 -10.45 0.41
C LEU A 60 -11.09 -11.78 0.34
N THR A 61 -10.38 -11.99 -0.76
CA THR A 61 -9.66 -13.23 -1.05
C THR A 61 -8.16 -12.97 -1.13
N LEU A 62 -7.39 -13.61 -0.27
CA LEU A 62 -5.93 -13.60 -0.27
C LEU A 62 -5.40 -14.91 -0.87
N ILE A 63 -4.73 -14.84 -2.01
CA ILE A 63 -4.04 -16.00 -2.61
C ILE A 63 -2.54 -15.86 -2.35
N SER A 64 -1.96 -16.89 -1.71
CA SER A 64 -0.54 -16.91 -1.35
C SER A 64 0.20 -18.05 -2.05
N PRO A 65 1.50 -17.88 -2.36
CA PRO A 65 2.30 -18.96 -2.92
C PRO A 65 2.53 -20.07 -1.86
N VAL A 66 2.71 -21.31 -2.32
CA VAL A 66 2.98 -22.46 -1.44
C VAL A 66 4.30 -22.24 -0.70
N GLY A 67 4.28 -22.37 0.63
CA GLY A 67 5.49 -22.31 1.46
C GLY A 67 6.03 -20.90 1.74
N CYS A 68 5.28 -19.83 1.42
CA CYS A 68 5.70 -18.47 1.75
C CYS A 68 5.03 -17.94 3.02
N ASP A 69 5.52 -18.39 4.19
CA ASP A 69 5.02 -17.92 5.49
C ASP A 69 5.19 -16.41 5.70
N LYS A 70 6.10 -15.79 4.95
CA LYS A 70 6.48 -14.38 5.06
C LYS A 70 5.81 -13.46 4.04
N CYS A 71 5.01 -14.03 3.12
CA CYS A 71 4.18 -13.28 2.18
C CYS A 71 2.89 -12.71 2.82
N LYS A 72 2.71 -12.81 4.14
CA LYS A 72 1.49 -12.37 4.84
C LYS A 72 1.38 -10.85 5.04
N THR A 73 2.13 -10.05 4.29
CA THR A 73 2.13 -8.57 4.37
C THR A 73 0.78 -7.95 4.02
N LEU A 74 -0.10 -8.68 3.34
CA LEU A 74 -1.42 -8.17 2.97
C LEU A 74 -2.43 -8.15 4.13
N ASP A 75 -2.13 -8.75 5.29
CA ASP A 75 -2.97 -8.61 6.50
C ASP A 75 -3.02 -7.14 6.99
N VAL A 76 -1.93 -6.39 6.83
CA VAL A 76 -1.90 -4.93 7.11
C VAL A 76 -2.76 -4.17 6.11
N VAL A 77 -2.88 -4.67 4.88
CA VAL A 77 -3.75 -4.07 3.86
C VAL A 77 -5.23 -4.30 4.22
N LYS A 78 -5.58 -5.46 4.79
CA LYS A 78 -6.95 -5.74 5.25
C LYS A 78 -7.46 -4.70 6.25
N SER A 79 -6.65 -4.34 7.24
CA SER A 79 -7.04 -3.31 8.22
C SER A 79 -7.20 -1.93 7.58
N ASN A 80 -6.42 -1.63 6.55
CA ASN A 80 -6.59 -0.41 5.76
C ASN A 80 -7.91 -0.43 4.97
N PHE A 81 -8.39 -1.57 4.48
CA PHE A 81 -9.68 -1.67 3.77
C PHE A 81 -10.84 -1.36 4.71
N ALA A 82 -10.86 -1.97 5.90
CA ALA A 82 -11.90 -1.71 6.90
C ALA A 82 -11.98 -0.21 7.30
N SER A 83 -10.84 0.50 7.29
CA SER A 83 -10.80 1.94 7.58
C SER A 83 -11.43 2.85 6.50
N LYS A 84 -11.82 2.29 5.34
CA LYS A 84 -12.31 3.04 4.17
C LYS A 84 -13.82 2.89 3.93
N ASN A 85 -14.59 2.68 5.00
CA ASN A 85 -16.03 2.42 4.90
C ASN A 85 -16.31 1.20 4.03
N VAL A 86 -15.57 0.12 4.26
CA VAL A 86 -15.73 -1.17 3.59
C VAL A 86 -16.06 -2.19 4.66
N GLU A 87 -17.12 -2.97 4.43
CA GLU A 87 -17.53 -4.09 5.25
C GLU A 87 -17.10 -5.38 4.53
N ILE A 88 -16.28 -6.18 5.20
CA ILE A 88 -15.77 -7.44 4.64
C ILE A 88 -16.74 -8.53 5.07
N SER A 89 -17.53 -9.04 4.12
CA SER A 89 -18.52 -10.10 4.37
C SER A 89 -17.85 -11.47 4.54
N GLU A 90 -16.77 -11.71 3.79
CA GLU A 90 -15.99 -12.95 3.82
C GLU A 90 -14.49 -12.66 3.75
N ASP A 91 -13.68 -13.38 4.54
CA ASP A 91 -12.21 -13.35 4.47
C ASP A 91 -11.69 -14.75 4.11
N ILE A 92 -11.35 -14.92 2.83
CA ILE A 92 -10.94 -16.19 2.24
C ILE A 92 -9.42 -16.17 2.09
N GLN A 93 -8.76 -17.23 2.57
CA GLN A 93 -7.34 -17.45 2.36
C GLN A 93 -7.14 -18.74 1.57
N MET A 94 -6.45 -18.63 0.43
CA MET A 94 -6.18 -19.77 -0.45
C MET A 94 -4.70 -19.89 -0.77
N SER A 95 -4.30 -21.13 -1.07
CA SER A 95 -2.99 -21.42 -1.63
C SER A 95 -3.06 -21.37 -3.15
N TYR A 96 -1.95 -20.96 -3.78
CA TYR A 96 -1.75 -21.11 -5.23
C TYR A 96 -1.98 -22.55 -5.74
N ALA A 97 -1.83 -23.56 -4.87
CA ALA A 97 -2.08 -24.94 -5.24
C ALA A 97 -3.56 -25.26 -5.50
N ASP A 98 -4.48 -24.47 -4.92
CA ASP A 98 -5.92 -24.70 -4.98
C ASP A 98 -6.48 -24.40 -6.38
N GLU A 99 -7.43 -25.20 -6.85
CA GLU A 99 -8.01 -25.03 -8.19
C GLU A 99 -8.78 -23.71 -8.31
N ASP A 100 -9.57 -23.35 -7.29
CA ASP A 100 -10.33 -22.08 -7.25
C ASP A 100 -9.39 -20.86 -7.33
N ALA A 101 -8.22 -20.93 -6.68
CA ALA A 101 -7.21 -19.88 -6.75
C ALA A 101 -6.65 -19.73 -8.17
N LYS A 102 -6.42 -20.84 -8.89
CA LYS A 102 -5.95 -20.81 -10.29
C LYS A 102 -7.00 -20.21 -11.22
N GLU A 103 -8.28 -20.46 -10.96
CA GLU A 103 -9.37 -19.86 -11.73
C GLU A 103 -9.39 -18.34 -11.56
N LEU A 104 -9.28 -17.82 -10.33
CA LEU A 104 -9.22 -16.38 -10.08
C LEU A 104 -7.97 -15.72 -10.67
N ILE A 105 -6.80 -16.36 -10.54
CA ILE A 105 -5.55 -15.89 -11.16
C ILE A 105 -5.72 -15.73 -12.68
N LYS A 106 -6.35 -16.72 -13.33
CA LYS A 106 -6.63 -16.68 -14.77
C LYS A 106 -7.68 -15.63 -15.12
N LYS A 107 -8.78 -15.56 -14.35
CA LYS A 107 -9.89 -14.60 -14.54
C LYS A 107 -9.36 -13.17 -14.57
N TYR A 108 -8.47 -12.83 -13.64
CA TYR A 108 -7.96 -11.48 -13.47
C TYR A 108 -6.56 -11.24 -14.04
N ALA A 109 -6.00 -12.21 -14.76
CA ALA A 109 -4.67 -12.15 -15.36
C ALA A 109 -3.58 -11.72 -14.35
N ILE A 110 -3.65 -12.25 -13.13
CA ILE A 110 -2.73 -11.96 -12.04
C ILE A 110 -1.34 -12.49 -12.38
N LYS A 111 -0.31 -11.69 -12.11
CA LYS A 111 1.10 -12.03 -12.41
C LYS A 111 1.96 -12.29 -11.20
N LYS A 112 1.63 -11.71 -10.06
CA LYS A 112 2.43 -11.84 -8.83
C LYS A 112 1.59 -12.31 -7.65
N LEU A 113 2.21 -13.12 -6.80
CA LEU A 113 1.67 -13.53 -5.51
C LEU A 113 2.59 -13.03 -4.37
N PRO A 114 2.04 -12.74 -3.18
CA PRO A 114 0.63 -12.84 -2.82
C PRO A 114 -0.21 -11.77 -3.54
N VAL A 115 -1.51 -12.03 -3.65
CA VAL A 115 -2.48 -11.13 -4.25
C VAL A 115 -3.71 -11.05 -3.38
N LEU A 116 -4.24 -9.83 -3.22
CA LEU A 116 -5.50 -9.57 -2.56
C LEU A 116 -6.55 -9.22 -3.62
N ILE A 117 -7.68 -9.91 -3.58
CA ILE A 117 -8.81 -9.72 -4.48
C ILE A 117 -10.00 -9.28 -3.63
N PHE A 118 -10.68 -8.23 -4.03
CA PHE A 118 -11.94 -7.80 -3.44
C PHE A 118 -13.04 -7.92 -4.50
N GLU A 119 -14.07 -8.70 -4.21
CA GLU A 119 -15.25 -8.89 -5.06
C GLU A 119 -16.50 -8.42 -4.29
N SER A 120 -17.41 -7.72 -4.98
CA SER A 120 -18.66 -7.22 -4.40
C SER A 120 -19.85 -7.62 -5.28
N ASP A 121 -21.04 -7.74 -4.70
CA ASP A 121 -22.28 -7.92 -5.48
C ASP A 121 -22.75 -6.59 -6.12
N GLU A 122 -22.19 -5.46 -5.69
CA GLU A 122 -22.50 -4.13 -6.17
C GLU A 122 -21.28 -3.52 -6.88
N LYS A 123 -21.55 -2.54 -7.75
CA LYS A 123 -20.49 -1.77 -8.40
C LYS A 123 -19.59 -1.11 -7.36
N ILE A 124 -18.28 -1.27 -7.51
CA ILE A 124 -17.27 -0.66 -6.64
C ILE A 124 -17.41 0.87 -6.68
N LYS A 125 -17.62 1.46 -5.51
CA LYS A 125 -17.70 2.92 -5.35
C LYS A 125 -16.42 3.60 -5.79
N THR A 126 -16.55 4.71 -6.52
CA THR A 126 -15.41 5.49 -7.05
C THR A 126 -14.42 5.89 -5.96
N SER A 127 -14.92 6.36 -4.82
CA SER A 127 -14.09 6.77 -3.66
C SER A 127 -13.21 5.63 -3.13
N PHE A 128 -13.76 4.40 -3.09
CA PHE A 128 -13.02 3.22 -2.69
C PHE A 128 -12.00 2.84 -3.75
N SER A 129 -12.39 2.80 -5.03
CA SER A 129 -11.47 2.51 -6.14
C SER A 129 -10.26 3.44 -6.19
N GLU A 130 -10.45 4.75 -5.95
CA GLU A 130 -9.39 5.74 -5.93
C GLU A 130 -8.45 5.55 -4.74
N SER A 131 -9.00 5.17 -3.58
CA SER A 131 -8.22 4.87 -2.38
C SER A 131 -7.33 3.66 -2.62
N VAL A 132 -7.85 2.62 -3.27
CA VAL A 132 -7.08 1.42 -3.53
C VAL A 132 -6.05 1.59 -4.64
N LYS A 133 -6.34 2.38 -5.68
CA LYS A 133 -5.34 2.77 -6.69
C LYS A 133 -4.11 3.43 -6.09
N LYS A 134 -4.28 4.26 -5.06
CA LYS A 134 -3.17 4.90 -4.32
C LYS A 134 -2.31 3.90 -3.56
N LEU A 135 -2.86 2.74 -3.23
CA LEU A 135 -2.15 1.64 -2.57
C LEU A 135 -1.55 0.64 -3.59
N GLY A 136 -1.68 0.92 -4.89
CA GLY A 136 -1.15 0.06 -5.96
C GLY A 136 -2.11 -1.02 -6.46
N GLY A 137 -3.36 -1.02 -6.01
CA GLY A 137 -4.38 -1.92 -6.56
C GLY A 137 -5.00 -1.40 -7.87
N VAL A 138 -5.67 -2.29 -8.59
CA VAL A 138 -6.26 -2.04 -9.91
C VAL A 138 -7.69 -2.57 -9.94
N VAL A 139 -8.62 -1.75 -10.43
CA VAL A 139 -9.99 -2.18 -10.73
C VAL A 139 -9.95 -3.02 -12.01
N VAL A 140 -10.33 -4.29 -11.91
CA VAL A 140 -10.27 -5.25 -13.01
C VAL A 140 -11.64 -5.51 -13.63
N ASP A 141 -12.73 -5.19 -12.90
CA ASP A 141 -14.11 -5.22 -13.36
C ASP A 141 -14.95 -4.15 -12.61
N GLU A 142 -16.23 -3.96 -12.93
CA GLU A 142 -17.11 -2.99 -12.24
C GLU A 142 -17.30 -3.33 -10.75
N ASP A 143 -17.16 -4.59 -10.38
CA ASP A 143 -17.44 -5.19 -9.08
C ASP A 143 -16.20 -5.83 -8.43
N ALA A 144 -15.04 -5.80 -9.10
CA ALA A 144 -13.82 -6.48 -8.66
C ALA A 144 -12.56 -5.62 -8.71
N LEU A 145 -11.72 -5.79 -7.69
CA LEU A 145 -10.43 -5.12 -7.55
C LEU A 145 -9.34 -6.13 -7.18
N VAL A 146 -8.15 -5.92 -7.73
CA VAL A 146 -6.97 -6.77 -7.51
C VAL A 146 -5.80 -5.92 -7.02
N MET A 147 -5.10 -6.39 -6.01
CA MET A 147 -3.86 -5.80 -5.50
C MET A 147 -2.79 -6.88 -5.41
N GLU A 148 -1.88 -6.86 -6.38
CA GLU A 148 -0.68 -7.68 -6.35
C GLU A 148 0.35 -7.12 -5.37
N GLN A 149 1.18 -7.99 -4.80
CA GLN A 149 2.30 -7.59 -3.97
C GLN A 149 3.29 -6.70 -4.77
N ALA A 150 3.30 -5.41 -4.47
CA ALA A 150 4.18 -4.45 -5.12
C ALA A 150 5.63 -4.53 -4.63
N VAL A 151 5.83 -4.89 -3.35
CA VAL A 151 7.12 -4.89 -2.67
C VAL A 151 7.60 -6.32 -2.42
N PRO A 152 8.85 -6.70 -2.72
CA PRO A 152 9.31 -8.06 -2.48
C PRO A 152 9.34 -8.47 -0.99
N PRO A 153 9.23 -9.77 -0.67
CA PRO A 153 9.28 -10.89 -1.60
C PRO A 153 7.95 -11.14 -2.30
N TYR A 154 8.02 -11.54 -3.57
CA TYR A 154 6.84 -11.97 -4.34
C TYR A 154 7.19 -13.16 -5.25
N PHE A 155 6.22 -14.03 -5.48
CA PHE A 155 6.29 -15.10 -6.46
C PHE A 155 5.76 -14.59 -7.80
N ASP A 156 6.59 -14.64 -8.82
CA ASP A 156 6.22 -14.25 -10.18
C ASP A 156 5.72 -15.48 -10.95
N LEU A 157 4.47 -15.41 -11.41
CA LEU A 157 3.78 -16.52 -12.06
C LEU A 157 4.30 -16.80 -13.47
N ASP A 158 4.80 -15.78 -14.16
CA ASP A 158 5.36 -15.91 -15.51
C ASP A 158 6.67 -16.70 -15.50
N SER A 159 7.56 -16.41 -14.54
CA SER A 159 8.85 -17.09 -14.40
C SER A 159 8.85 -18.30 -13.47
N GLY A 160 7.82 -18.44 -12.61
CA GLY A 160 7.72 -19.47 -11.59
C GLY A 160 8.78 -19.34 -10.49
N LYS A 161 9.22 -18.12 -10.17
CA LYS A 161 10.32 -17.85 -9.23
C LYS A 161 9.93 -16.86 -8.15
N MET A 162 10.52 -17.04 -6.96
CA MET A 162 10.51 -16.03 -5.90
C MET A 162 11.54 -14.94 -6.22
N PHE A 163 11.14 -13.68 -6.07
CA PHE A 163 12.01 -12.52 -6.19
C PHE A 163 12.13 -11.78 -4.87
N GLY A 164 13.30 -11.16 -4.64
CA GLY A 164 13.56 -10.35 -3.45
C GLY A 164 13.92 -11.15 -2.19
N GLU A 165 14.21 -12.45 -2.33
CA GLU A 165 14.77 -13.25 -1.24
C GLU A 165 16.27 -12.97 -1.10
N VAL A 166 16.60 -11.93 -0.34
CA VAL A 166 18.00 -11.48 -0.25
C VAL A 166 18.80 -12.42 0.64
N THR A 167 19.94 -12.89 0.13
CA THR A 167 20.99 -13.49 0.95
C THR A 167 21.96 -12.40 1.36
N VAL A 168 22.25 -12.29 2.66
CA VAL A 168 23.28 -11.40 3.20
C VAL A 168 24.45 -12.22 3.72
N THR A 169 25.66 -11.83 3.32
CA THR A 169 26.90 -12.33 3.88
C THR A 169 27.63 -11.19 4.55
N PHE A 170 27.78 -11.27 5.87
CA PHE A 170 28.60 -10.36 6.66
C PHE A 170 30.01 -10.90 6.72
N ILE A 171 30.99 -10.06 6.40
CA ILE A 171 32.41 -10.38 6.49
C ILE A 171 32.99 -9.60 7.67
N VAL A 172 33.60 -10.31 8.61
CA VAL A 172 34.19 -9.76 9.84
C VAL A 172 35.67 -10.13 9.98
N ASP A 173 36.31 -9.53 10.98
CA ASP A 173 37.63 -9.97 11.48
C ASP A 173 37.51 -10.14 12.99
N ASP A 174 37.46 -11.39 13.44
CA ASP A 174 37.34 -11.81 14.84
C ASP A 174 38.56 -11.38 15.68
N GLY A 175 39.68 -11.11 15.02
CA GLY A 175 40.86 -10.47 15.61
C GLY A 175 40.68 -8.98 15.87
N CYS A 176 39.73 -8.31 15.21
CA CYS A 176 39.46 -6.88 15.38
C CYS A 176 38.57 -6.59 16.58
N LYS A 177 39.16 -6.44 17.77
CA LYS A 177 38.40 -6.18 19.01
C LYS A 177 37.72 -4.81 19.10
N ASN A 178 38.17 -3.84 18.29
CA ASN A 178 37.63 -2.49 18.27
C ASN A 178 36.67 -2.24 17.09
N CYS A 179 36.48 -3.22 16.20
CA CYS A 179 35.51 -3.09 15.12
C CYS A 179 34.07 -3.08 15.68
N TYR A 180 33.16 -2.36 15.02
CA TYR A 180 31.75 -2.39 15.42
C TYR A 180 31.13 -3.77 15.20
N ASP A 181 30.05 -4.07 15.91
CA ASP A 181 29.27 -5.30 15.68
C ASP A 181 28.39 -5.16 14.43
N VAL A 182 28.73 -5.92 13.39
CA VAL A 182 28.04 -5.89 12.10
C VAL A 182 26.57 -6.28 12.20
N LEU A 183 26.23 -7.24 13.06
CA LEU A 183 24.86 -7.74 13.19
C LEU A 183 23.98 -6.73 13.93
N SER A 184 24.54 -6.00 14.89
CA SER A 184 23.82 -4.94 15.61
C SER A 184 23.64 -3.66 14.79
N VAL A 185 24.51 -3.40 13.82
CA VAL A 185 24.50 -2.15 13.05
C VAL A 185 23.87 -2.31 11.66
N GLN A 186 24.37 -3.24 10.85
CA GLN A 186 23.99 -3.31 9.43
C GLN A 186 22.65 -4.02 9.21
N LYS A 187 22.36 -5.07 9.97
CA LYS A 187 21.11 -5.82 9.83
C LYS A 187 19.85 -4.96 10.05
N PRO A 188 19.77 -4.09 11.09
CA PRO A 188 18.62 -3.20 11.25
C PRO A 188 18.45 -2.19 10.10
N ILE A 189 19.53 -1.81 9.41
CA ILE A 189 19.47 -0.91 8.25
C ILE A 189 18.73 -1.60 7.11
N LEU A 190 19.01 -2.88 6.84
CA LEU A 190 18.31 -3.64 5.80
C LEU A 190 16.79 -3.70 6.07
N SER A 191 16.40 -3.95 7.32
CA SER A 191 14.98 -3.97 7.70
C SER A 191 14.29 -2.62 7.51
N LYS A 192 14.99 -1.49 7.70
CA LYS A 192 14.43 -0.14 7.46
C LYS A 192 14.12 0.11 5.98
N PHE A 193 14.84 -0.55 5.07
CA PHE A 193 14.53 -0.52 3.63
C PHE A 193 13.48 -1.56 3.22
N GLY A 194 12.92 -2.30 4.19
CA GLY A 194 11.96 -3.37 3.91
C GLY A 194 12.59 -4.61 3.28
N ILE A 195 13.91 -4.74 3.28
CA ILE A 195 14.60 -5.89 2.70
C ILE A 195 14.27 -7.15 3.49
N TYR A 196 13.79 -8.17 2.78
CA TYR A 196 13.59 -9.49 3.35
C TYR A 196 14.86 -10.32 3.20
N VAL A 197 15.47 -10.66 4.34
CA VAL A 197 16.67 -11.50 4.39
C VAL A 197 16.25 -12.96 4.52
N ALA A 198 16.36 -13.71 3.42
CA ALA A 198 16.02 -15.13 3.36
C ALA A 198 17.13 -16.00 3.97
N LYS A 199 18.40 -15.60 3.77
CA LYS A 199 19.57 -16.29 4.32
C LYS A 199 20.59 -15.30 4.84
N GLU A 200 21.14 -15.60 6.00
CA GLU A 200 22.20 -14.83 6.64
C GLU A 200 23.40 -15.73 6.88
N SER A 201 24.59 -15.22 6.59
CA SER A 201 25.86 -15.88 6.95
C SER A 201 26.83 -14.85 7.51
N LEU A 202 27.59 -15.26 8.52
CA LEU A 202 28.71 -14.53 9.08
C LEU A 202 29.98 -15.32 8.78
N VAL A 203 30.97 -14.68 8.17
CA VAL A 203 32.25 -15.31 7.81
C VAL A 203 33.42 -14.43 8.24
N ASP A 204 34.48 -15.05 8.70
CA ASP A 204 35.69 -14.34 9.09
C ASP A 204 36.66 -14.21 7.90
N VAL A 205 37.42 -13.10 7.83
CA VAL A 205 38.43 -12.90 6.78
C VAL A 205 39.56 -13.93 6.80
N SER A 206 39.76 -14.66 7.91
CA SER A 206 40.71 -15.75 8.01
C SER A 206 40.16 -17.11 7.59
N ASP A 207 38.84 -17.25 7.42
CA ASP A 207 38.22 -18.45 6.86
C ASP A 207 38.45 -18.51 5.35
N ASP A 208 38.58 -19.73 4.79
CA ASP A 208 38.72 -19.93 3.33
C ASP A 208 37.60 -19.22 2.55
N THR A 209 36.35 -19.35 2.99
CA THR A 209 35.20 -18.69 2.36
C THR A 209 35.25 -17.16 2.49
N GLY A 210 35.68 -16.64 3.63
CA GLY A 210 35.80 -15.18 3.82
C GLY A 210 36.91 -14.61 2.95
N ASN A 211 38.05 -15.29 2.88
CA ASN A 211 39.17 -14.93 2.02
C ASN A 211 38.77 -14.92 0.53
N GLU A 212 38.10 -15.98 0.06
CA GLU A 212 37.58 -16.05 -1.32
C GLU A 212 36.66 -14.87 -1.65
N LEU A 213 35.77 -14.48 -0.74
CA LEU A 213 34.86 -13.34 -0.94
C LEU A 213 35.60 -12.00 -0.93
N VAL A 214 36.60 -11.84 -0.06
CA VAL A 214 37.46 -10.65 -0.01
C VAL A 214 38.19 -10.47 -1.33
N GLU A 215 38.75 -11.54 -1.89
CA GLU A 215 39.43 -11.52 -3.18
C GLU A 215 38.45 -11.27 -4.32
N LYS A 216 37.37 -12.06 -4.41
CA LYS A 216 36.36 -11.98 -5.48
C LYS A 216 35.82 -10.57 -5.64
N TYR A 217 35.48 -9.93 -4.52
CA TYR A 217 34.87 -8.60 -4.53
C TYR A 217 35.86 -7.49 -4.22
N ASN A 218 37.16 -7.74 -4.10
CA ASN A 218 38.16 -6.73 -3.72
C ASN A 218 37.76 -5.95 -2.44
N VAL A 219 37.32 -6.66 -1.39
CA VAL A 219 36.94 -6.03 -0.12
C VAL A 219 38.18 -5.44 0.53
N THR A 220 38.13 -4.15 0.89
CA THR A 220 39.27 -3.45 1.48
C THR A 220 39.10 -3.18 2.96
N SER A 221 37.89 -3.35 3.50
CA SER A 221 37.56 -2.96 4.87
C SER A 221 36.51 -3.89 5.47
N VAL A 222 36.65 -4.18 6.76
CA VAL A 222 35.71 -5.00 7.55
C VAL A 222 35.41 -4.34 8.90
N PRO A 223 34.21 -4.54 9.48
CA PRO A 223 33.12 -5.37 8.97
C PRO A 223 32.46 -4.81 7.72
N THR A 224 32.00 -5.68 6.81
CA THR A 224 31.24 -5.30 5.61
C THR A 224 30.11 -6.30 5.34
N MET A 225 29.22 -5.96 4.40
CA MET A 225 28.19 -6.88 3.91
C MET A 225 28.19 -6.96 2.39
N ILE A 226 27.82 -8.15 1.91
CA ILE A 226 27.51 -8.46 0.53
C ILE A 226 26.06 -8.94 0.49
N LEU A 227 25.24 -8.34 -0.37
CA LEU A 227 23.86 -8.81 -0.64
C LEU A 227 23.79 -9.47 -2.01
N SER A 228 22.95 -10.50 -2.12
CA SER A 228 22.64 -11.13 -3.41
C SER A 228 21.98 -10.17 -4.39
N ALA A 229 21.97 -10.55 -5.68
CA ALA A 229 21.35 -9.77 -6.74
C ALA A 229 19.85 -9.49 -6.55
N ASP A 230 19.15 -10.25 -5.70
CA ASP A 230 17.75 -10.01 -5.37
C ASP A 230 17.51 -8.69 -4.63
N ALA A 231 18.55 -8.07 -4.04
CA ALA A 231 18.44 -6.75 -3.46
C ALA A 231 18.03 -5.67 -4.49
N LYS A 232 18.23 -5.94 -5.80
CA LYS A 232 17.84 -5.03 -6.88
C LYS A 232 16.33 -4.77 -6.97
N TYR A 233 15.51 -5.66 -6.40
CA TYR A 233 14.05 -5.50 -6.41
C TYR A 233 13.54 -4.53 -5.34
N TYR A 234 14.42 -4.01 -4.50
CA TYR A 234 14.11 -3.00 -3.48
C TYR A 234 14.51 -1.61 -3.96
N GLU A 235 13.65 -0.93 -4.72
CA GLU A 235 13.99 0.32 -5.42
C GLU A 235 14.52 1.43 -4.50
N GLN A 236 13.93 1.60 -3.32
CA GLN A 236 14.38 2.59 -2.33
C GLN A 236 15.80 2.30 -1.84
N PHE A 237 16.12 1.02 -1.64
CA PHE A 237 17.45 0.57 -1.27
C PHE A 237 18.46 0.83 -2.40
N VAL A 238 18.13 0.42 -3.63
CA VAL A 238 18.99 0.61 -4.80
C VAL A 238 19.32 2.10 -5.01
N SER A 239 18.33 2.96 -4.85
CA SER A 239 18.48 4.41 -4.97
C SER A 239 19.46 4.99 -3.94
N ALA A 240 19.45 4.46 -2.72
CA ALA A 240 20.38 4.88 -1.65
C ALA A 240 21.78 4.25 -1.78
N TRP A 241 21.87 3.06 -2.38
CA TRP A 241 23.08 2.22 -2.34
C TRP A 241 24.32 2.86 -2.97
N GLY A 242 24.16 3.57 -4.09
CA GLY A 242 25.30 4.17 -4.82
C GLY A 242 26.13 5.15 -3.99
N SER A 243 25.59 5.65 -2.87
CA SER A 243 26.33 6.50 -1.95
C SER A 243 27.31 5.74 -1.06
N VAL A 244 27.00 4.48 -0.70
CA VAL A 244 27.74 3.68 0.31
C VAL A 244 28.42 2.43 -0.25
N GLY A 245 28.00 1.95 -1.42
CA GLY A 245 28.46 0.67 -1.98
C GLY A 245 28.59 0.66 -3.50
N SER A 246 28.84 -0.52 -4.03
CA SER A 246 28.89 -0.83 -5.47
C SER A 246 27.94 -1.98 -5.81
N ILE A 247 27.57 -2.07 -7.09
CA ILE A 247 26.88 -3.22 -7.67
C ILE A 247 27.88 -3.91 -8.59
N GLU A 248 28.13 -5.18 -8.34
CA GLU A 248 29.13 -6.00 -9.04
C GLU A 248 28.56 -6.58 -10.34
N SER A 249 29.42 -7.16 -11.18
CA SER A 249 29.01 -7.72 -12.48
C SER A 249 28.05 -8.91 -12.38
N ASP A 250 28.08 -9.63 -11.26
CA ASP A 250 27.11 -10.70 -10.96
C ASP A 250 25.82 -10.19 -10.30
N GLY A 251 25.68 -8.87 -10.15
CA GLY A 251 24.54 -8.20 -9.56
C GLY A 251 24.62 -8.08 -8.03
N SER A 252 25.66 -8.60 -7.37
CA SER A 252 25.81 -8.49 -5.92
C SER A 252 26.03 -7.05 -5.48
N PHE A 253 25.50 -6.69 -4.31
CA PHE A 253 25.65 -5.37 -3.72
C PHE A 253 26.71 -5.44 -2.62
N VAL A 254 27.83 -4.71 -2.78
CA VAL A 254 28.95 -4.73 -1.82
C VAL A 254 29.09 -3.38 -1.13
N LEU A 255 29.09 -3.37 0.21
CA LEU A 255 29.30 -2.15 0.99
C LEU A 255 30.78 -1.74 0.94
N ARG A 256 31.05 -0.47 0.57
CA ARG A 256 32.42 0.03 0.29
C ARG A 256 32.85 1.16 1.21
N LYS A 257 31.93 2.05 1.59
CA LYS A 257 32.23 3.28 2.32
C LYS A 257 31.78 3.17 3.78
N LEU A 258 32.60 2.53 4.60
CA LEU A 258 32.34 2.36 6.04
C LEU A 258 32.56 3.66 6.83
N ASP A 259 33.40 4.55 6.31
CA ASP A 259 33.65 5.88 6.86
C ASP A 259 32.37 6.74 6.92
N ALA A 260 31.48 6.58 5.94
CA ALA A 260 30.18 7.25 5.93
C ALA A 260 29.27 6.86 7.11
N MET A 261 29.56 5.75 7.79
CA MET A 261 28.81 5.31 8.97
C MET A 261 29.36 5.89 10.29
N GLY A 262 30.57 6.45 10.29
CA GLY A 262 31.19 6.99 11.50
C GLY A 262 31.46 5.92 12.57
N LEU A 263 31.81 4.70 12.16
CA LEU A 263 32.06 3.56 13.05
C LEU A 263 33.48 3.01 12.86
N ALA A 264 34.01 2.38 13.91
CA ALA A 264 35.34 1.79 13.87
C ALA A 264 35.41 0.54 12.99
N TYR A 265 36.31 0.52 12.00
CA TYR A 265 36.48 -0.60 11.08
C TYR A 265 37.96 -0.90 10.85
N LYS A 266 38.31 -2.10 10.41
CA LYS A 266 39.67 -2.47 10.02
C LYS A 266 39.84 -2.33 8.52
N ASP A 267 40.88 -1.59 8.11
CA ASP A 267 41.36 -1.56 6.74
C ASP A 267 42.26 -2.78 6.49
N LEU A 268 41.84 -3.65 5.58
CA LEU A 268 42.51 -4.92 5.30
C LEU A 268 43.85 -4.74 4.57
N LYS A 269 44.05 -3.63 3.87
CA LYS A 269 45.32 -3.34 3.16
C LYS A 269 46.43 -2.97 4.14
N SER A 270 46.11 -2.16 5.14
CA SER A 270 47.05 -1.68 6.15
C SER A 270 47.07 -2.54 7.41
N GLY A 271 46.04 -3.35 7.63
CA GLY A 271 45.83 -4.13 8.84
C GLY A 271 45.44 -3.28 10.06
N LYS A 272 45.18 -1.98 9.90
CA LYS A 272 44.92 -1.05 11.00
C LYS A 272 43.42 -0.83 11.21
N VAL A 273 43.04 -0.63 12.47
CA VAL A 273 41.70 -0.13 12.83
C VAL A 273 41.66 1.37 12.59
N VAL A 274 40.67 1.81 11.81
CA VAL A 274 40.29 3.19 11.58
C VAL A 274 39.18 3.53 12.58
N GLU A 275 39.48 4.45 13.49
CA GLU A 275 38.52 4.95 14.47
C GLU A 275 37.62 6.04 13.84
N PRO A 276 36.39 6.23 14.32
CA PRO A 276 35.54 7.34 13.89
C PRO A 276 36.26 8.67 14.10
N ILE A 277 36.17 9.57 13.12
CA ILE A 277 36.56 10.96 13.34
C ILE A 277 35.57 11.51 14.35
N GLN A 278 36.00 11.66 15.61
CA GLN A 278 35.20 12.38 16.59
C GLN A 278 35.15 13.83 16.11
N GLU A 279 34.01 14.22 15.54
CA GLU A 279 33.73 15.62 15.26
C GLU A 279 33.78 16.32 16.61
N SER A 280 34.87 17.04 16.87
CA SER A 280 35.07 17.74 18.12
C SER A 280 33.93 18.73 18.26
N ALA A 281 33.01 18.44 19.18
CA ALA A 281 31.86 19.26 19.48
C ALA A 281 32.33 20.72 19.63
N LYS A 282 31.97 21.55 18.65
CA LYS A 282 32.16 23.00 18.68
C LYS A 282 30.93 23.67 19.26
#